data_AF-A0A2U1BBP3-F1
#
_entry.id   AF-A0A2U1BBP3-F1
#
_cell.length_a   1.000
_cell.length_b   1.000
_cell.length_c   1.000
_cell.angle_alpha   90.00
_cell.angle_beta   90.00
_cell.angle_gamma   90.00
#
_symmetry.space_group_name_H-M   'P 1'
#
loop_
_entity.id
_entity.type
_entity.pdbx_description
1 polymer ?
#
loop_
_entity_poly.entity_id
_entity_poly.type
_entity_poly.pdbx_seq_one_letter_code
_entity_poly.pdbx_strand_id
1 'polypeptide(L)' 'MGKKLIITAALCGAGTMKSQTPYVPVTPEEIAADAVAVVKAGASVIHIHVRDDDG' A
#
# COMPACT_ATOMS: atom_id res chain seq x y z
N MET A 1 18.84 21.36 -12.61
CA MET A 1 18.29 20.04 -12.20
C MET A 1 17.19 20.29 -11.18
N GLY A 2 16.00 19.72 -11.34
CA GLY A 2 14.89 19.91 -10.40
C GLY A 2 15.13 19.23 -9.05
N LYS A 3 14.37 19.62 -8.02
CA LYS A 3 14.35 18.89 -6.74
C LYS A 3 13.82 17.47 -6.97
N LYS A 4 14.46 16.46 -6.38
CA LYS A 4 13.95 15.08 -6.41
C LYS A 4 12.60 15.03 -5.70
N LEU A 5 11.60 14.40 -6.32
CA LEU A 5 10.28 14.16 -5.72
C LEU A 5 10.31 12.84 -4.96
N ILE A 6 9.85 12.86 -3.71
CA ILE A 6 9.61 11.65 -2.91
C ILE A 6 8.13 11.31 -3.05
N ILE A 7 7.85 10.06 -3.42
CA ILE A 7 6.48 9.53 -3.51
C ILE A 7 6.32 8.48 -2.41
N THR A 8 5.31 8.65 -1.56
CA THR A 8 4.89 7.68 -0.54
C THR A 8 3.64 6.96 -1.01
N ALA A 9 3.67 5.63 -1.02
CA ALA A 9 2.51 4.80 -1.30
C ALA A 9 1.90 4.28 0.02
N ALA A 10 0.66 4.69 0.31
CA ALA A 10 -0.13 4.16 1.42
C ALA A 10 -1.09 3.10 0.87
N LEU A 11 -0.90 1.84 1.25
CA LEU A 11 -1.51 0.70 0.55
C LEU A 11 -2.92 0.37 1.06
N CYS A 12 -3.08 0.23 2.37
CA CYS A 12 -4.30 -0.27 3.01
C CYS A 12 -5.01 0.79 3.86
N GLY A 13 -4.30 1.33 4.87
CA GLY A 13 -4.90 2.20 5.89
C GLY A 13 -5.87 1.45 6.80
N ALA A 14 -6.60 2.18 7.66
CA ALA A 14 -7.61 1.60 8.56
C ALA A 14 -9.06 1.84 8.10
N GLY A 15 -9.29 2.79 7.20
CA GLY A 15 -10.64 3.23 6.84
C GLY A 15 -11.29 2.49 5.67
N THR A 16 -10.50 2.10 4.66
CA THR A 16 -11.03 1.47 3.44
C THR A 16 -11.10 -0.04 3.59
N MET A 17 -12.27 -0.65 3.37
CA MET A 17 -12.48 -2.09 3.53
C MET A 17 -12.59 -2.80 2.18
N LYS A 18 -12.34 -4.12 2.15
CA LYS A 18 -12.52 -4.95 0.94
C LYS A 18 -13.95 -4.94 0.40
N SER A 19 -14.93 -4.67 1.24
CA SER A 19 -16.33 -4.49 0.85
C SER A 19 -16.56 -3.24 -0.03
N GLN A 20 -15.67 -2.25 0.05
CA GLN A 20 -15.72 -1.03 -0.77
C GLN A 20 -14.92 -1.20 -2.07
N THR A 21 -13.83 -1.96 -2.04
CA THR A 21 -13.07 -2.34 -3.23
C THR A 21 -12.27 -3.63 -2.97
N PRO A 22 -12.29 -4.62 -3.88
CA PRO A 22 -11.55 -5.86 -3.68
C PRO A 22 -10.03 -5.68 -3.71
N TYR A 23 -9.56 -4.50 -4.13
CA TYR A 23 -8.14 -4.17 -4.28
C TYR A 23 -7.48 -3.64 -3.00
N VAL A 24 -8.19 -3.52 -1.87
CA VAL A 24 -7.52 -3.21 -0.60
C VAL A 24 -6.66 -4.42 -0.20
N PRO A 25 -5.32 -4.30 -0.10
CA PRO A 25 -4.49 -5.41 0.39
C PRO A 25 -4.68 -5.54 1.90
N VAL A 26 -5.00 -6.74 2.38
CA VAL A 26 -5.21 -7.02 3.81
C VAL A 26 -4.25 -8.09 4.30
N THR A 27 -4.01 -9.15 3.52
CA THR A 27 -3.10 -10.22 3.95
C THR A 27 -1.62 -9.79 3.78
N PRO A 28 -0.68 -10.39 4.53
CA PRO A 28 0.74 -10.15 4.36
C PRO A 28 1.23 -10.33 2.91
N GLU A 29 0.73 -11.35 2.21
CA GLU A 29 1.08 -11.65 0.82
C GLU A 29 0.58 -10.56 -0.14
N GLU A 30 -0.64 -10.07 0.06
CA GLU A 30 -1.21 -8.97 -0.73
C GLU A 30 -0.42 -7.68 -0.52
N ILE A 31 -0.11 -7.35 0.74
CA ILE A 31 0.68 -6.16 1.09
C ILE A 31 2.08 -6.25 0.47
N ALA A 32 2.72 -7.43 0.51
CA ALA A 32 4.04 -7.63 -0.08
C ALA A 32 4.01 -7.49 -1.61
N ALA A 33 2.99 -8.03 -2.27
CA ALA A 33 2.82 -7.91 -3.72
C ALA A 33 2.66 -6.44 -4.15
N ASP A 34 1.81 -5.69 -3.45
CA ASP A 34 1.58 -4.27 -3.73
C ASP A 34 2.80 -3.42 -3.42
N ALA A 35 3.51 -3.70 -2.31
CA ALA A 35 4.78 -3.04 -1.98
C ALA A 35 5.81 -3.15 -3.12
N VAL A 36 5.95 -4.34 -3.71
CA VAL A 36 6.86 -4.54 -4.85
C VAL A 36 6.35 -3.81 -6.10
N ALA A 37 5.05 -3.82 -6.35
CA ALA A 37 4.44 -3.15 -7.51
C ALA A 37 4.64 -1.63 -7.46
N VAL A 38 4.38 -0.99 -6.32
CA VAL A 38 4.51 0.46 -6.18
C VAL A 38 5.97 0.94 -6.25
N VAL A 39 6.91 0.14 -5.73
CA VAL A 39 8.35 0.43 -5.87
C VAL A 39 8.75 0.38 -7.34
N LYS A 40 8.30 -0.64 -8.10
CA LYS A 40 8.53 -0.72 -9.55
C LYS A 40 7.87 0.45 -10.31
N ALA A 41 6.77 0.98 -9.80
CA ALA A 41 6.08 2.15 -10.37
C ALA A 41 6.73 3.50 -10.01
N GLY A 42 7.70 3.53 -9.10
CA GLY A 42 8.46 4.73 -8.73
C GLY A 42 8.20 5.29 -7.34
N ALA A 43 7.44 4.60 -6.49
CA ALA A 43 7.35 4.96 -5.08
C ALA A 43 8.70 4.78 -4.38
N SER A 44 9.08 5.76 -3.57
CA SER A 44 10.33 5.75 -2.79
C SER A 44 10.11 5.37 -1.32
N VAL A 45 8.85 5.42 -0.86
CA VAL A 45 8.45 5.12 0.53
C VAL A 45 7.16 4.31 0.49
N ILE A 46 7.04 3.33 1.37
CA ILE A 46 5.81 2.56 1.59
C ILE A 46 5.34 2.83 3.02
N HIS A 47 4.07 3.20 3.15
CA HIS A 47 3.38 3.39 4.43
C HIS A 47 2.45 2.20 4.68
N ILE A 48 2.72 1.43 5.75
CA ILE A 48 2.06 0.15 6.01
C ILE A 48 1.16 0.25 7.23
N HIS A 49 -0.08 -0.22 7.07
CA HIS A 49 -0.96 -0.62 8.16
C HIS A 49 -1.16 -2.13 8.03
N VAL A 50 -1.22 -2.81 9.17
CA VAL A 50 -1.64 -4.22 9.25
C VAL A 50 -3.00 -4.27 9.93
N ARG A 51 -3.76 -5.33 9.65
CA ARG A 51 -5.07 -5.61 10.20
C ARG A 51 -5.07 -7.02 10.77
N ASP A 52 -5.95 -7.27 11.73
CA ASP A 52 -6.21 -8.64 12.17
C ASP A 52 -7.23 -9.31 11.23
N ASP A 53 -7.66 -10.53 11.57
CA ASP A 53 -8.58 -11.30 10.75
C ASP A 53 -9.98 -10.65 10.64
N ASP A 54 -10.32 -9.72 11.54
CA ASP A 54 -11.59 -8.99 11.56
C ASP A 54 -11.53 -7.67 10.74
N GLY A 55 -10.32 -7.25 10.33
CA GLY A 55 -10.08 -6.16 9.38
C GLY A 55 -9.75 -4.82 10.00
#